data_AF-A0A3L8DXG0-F1
#
_entry.id   AF-A0A3L8DXG0-F1
#
_cell.length_a   1.000
_cell.length_b   1.000
_cell.length_c   1.000
_cell.angle_alpha   90.00
_cell.angle_beta   90.00
_cell.angle_gamma   90.00
#
_symmetry.space_group_name_H-M   'P 1'
#
loop_
_entity.id
_entity.type
_entity.pdbx_description
1 polymer ?
#
loop_
_entity_poly.entity_id
_entity_poly.type
_entity_poly.pdbx_seq_one_letter_code
_entity_poly.pdbx_strand_id
1 'polypeptide(L)'
;MKKLALFVLGLAAAVNADYGAKLDVTDINDLASRFDTDVATVQECLDEVGTTVVILVEARKKWWDMHDNDDIDDETKTVFLSHNSFIACMLEKKEMMKDSKLIADKILEILQNDKNIKKPRPKEVVTECVTSLNENSEKSREDRALELVLCAFSDENDR
;
A
#
# COMPACT_ATOMS: atom_id res chain seq x y z
N MET A 1 25.71 -0.44 8.47
CA MET A 1 25.65 -0.44 6.98
C MET A 1 24.80 -1.64 6.54
N LYS A 2 23.84 -1.43 5.62
CA LYS A 2 22.70 -2.29 5.21
C LYS A 2 21.35 -1.95 5.90
N LYS A 3 20.72 -0.82 5.56
CA LYS A 3 19.35 -0.43 5.96
C LYS A 3 18.70 0.47 4.89
N LEU A 4 18.40 -0.10 3.73
CA LEU A 4 17.71 0.59 2.61
C LEU A 4 16.84 -0.43 1.86
N ALA A 5 16.03 -1.21 2.57
CA ALA A 5 15.22 -2.24 1.95
C ALA A 5 13.97 -2.46 2.78
N LEU A 6 12.83 -2.64 2.09
CA LEU A 6 11.51 -3.02 2.60
C LEU A 6 10.52 -1.86 2.73
N PHE A 7 10.44 -0.98 1.74
CA PHE A 7 9.30 -0.04 1.68
C PHE A 7 8.20 -0.48 0.70
N VAL A 8 8.36 -1.62 0.05
CA VAL A 8 7.34 -2.11 -0.91
C VAL A 8 6.56 -3.31 -0.41
N LEU A 9 6.88 -3.83 0.77
CA LEU A 9 6.44 -5.17 1.15
C LEU A 9 5.30 -5.23 2.20
N GLY A 10 4.85 -4.10 2.75
CA GLY A 10 3.71 -4.09 3.68
C GLY A 10 2.43 -4.52 2.98
N LEU A 11 2.22 -4.01 1.77
CA LEU A 11 1.00 -4.20 1.02
C LEU A 11 1.23 -4.64 -0.43
N ALA A 12 2.34 -4.27 -1.09
CA ALA A 12 2.72 -4.78 -2.41
C ALA A 12 3.66 -6.02 -2.39
N ALA A 13 4.07 -6.55 -1.23
CA ALA A 13 4.83 -7.82 -1.17
C ALA A 13 4.08 -9.05 -1.64
N ALA A 14 2.76 -9.04 -1.56
CA ALA A 14 1.96 -10.10 -2.14
C ALA A 14 1.39 -9.64 -3.49
N VAL A 15 2.17 -8.84 -4.23
CA VAL A 15 1.90 -8.58 -5.65
C VAL A 15 3.07 -9.03 -6.53
N ASN A 16 4.32 -9.13 -6.03
CA ASN A 16 5.46 -9.54 -6.89
C ASN A 16 6.57 -10.40 -6.26
N ALA A 17 6.22 -11.26 -5.31
CA ALA A 17 6.93 -12.52 -5.10
C ALA A 17 5.88 -13.62 -4.91
N ASP A 18 5.50 -14.27 -6.02
CA ASP A 18 4.48 -15.32 -6.08
C ASP A 18 3.05 -14.76 -5.91
N TYR A 19 2.29 -14.72 -7.02
CA TYR A 19 0.83 -14.49 -7.03
C TYR A 19 0.06 -15.67 -6.37
N GLY A 20 0.70 -16.39 -5.45
CA GLY A 20 0.19 -17.45 -4.60
C GLY A 20 0.77 -17.42 -3.17
N ALA A 21 1.62 -16.44 -2.83
CA ALA A 21 2.12 -16.30 -1.47
C ALA A 21 1.00 -15.78 -0.56
N LYS A 22 0.42 -16.69 0.23
CA LYS A 22 -0.39 -16.36 1.41
C LYS A 22 0.24 -15.17 2.13
N LEU A 23 -0.55 -14.13 2.37
CA LEU A 23 -0.17 -13.10 3.31
C LEU A 23 -0.17 -13.72 4.71
N ASP A 24 0.95 -14.35 5.09
CA ASP A 24 1.17 -14.90 6.43
C ASP A 24 1.70 -13.79 7.36
N VAL A 25 1.11 -12.59 7.27
CA VAL A 25 1.32 -11.54 8.27
C VAL A 25 0.62 -12.03 9.53
N THR A 26 1.42 -12.65 10.40
CA THR A 26 0.94 -13.29 11.63
C THR A 26 0.90 -12.30 12.80
N ASP A 27 1.66 -11.21 12.73
CA ASP A 27 1.69 -10.18 13.77
C ASP A 27 2.19 -8.80 13.26
N ILE A 28 2.17 -7.82 14.18
CA ILE A 28 2.58 -6.44 13.94
C ILE A 28 4.09 -6.28 13.65
N ASN A 29 4.94 -7.20 14.10
CA ASN A 29 6.38 -7.14 13.83
C ASN A 29 6.67 -7.45 12.36
N ASP A 30 5.96 -8.43 11.79
CA ASP A 30 6.06 -8.71 10.36
C ASP A 30 5.62 -7.49 9.54
N LEU A 31 4.53 -6.84 9.94
CA LEU A 31 4.05 -5.62 9.28
C LEU A 31 5.06 -4.46 9.38
N ALA A 32 5.64 -4.23 10.56
CA ALA A 32 6.66 -3.20 10.77
C ALA A 32 7.92 -3.44 9.93
N SER A 33 8.39 -4.70 9.90
CA SER A 33 9.52 -5.13 9.07
C SER A 33 9.27 -4.84 7.59
N ARG A 34 8.06 -5.15 7.10
CA ARG A 34 7.64 -4.96 5.71
C ARG A 34 7.48 -3.50 5.26
N PHE A 35 7.33 -2.57 6.20
CA PHE A 35 7.30 -1.12 5.96
C PHE A 35 8.64 -0.43 6.28
N ASP A 36 9.67 -1.21 6.66
CA ASP A 36 10.97 -0.72 7.13
C ASP A 36 10.78 0.39 8.18
N THR A 37 9.99 0.07 9.20
CA THR A 37 9.60 0.99 10.27
C THR A 37 9.56 0.25 11.61
N ASP A 38 9.37 0.98 12.70
CA ASP A 38 9.18 0.37 14.01
C ASP A 38 7.72 -0.02 14.27
N VAL A 39 7.53 -0.94 15.22
CA VAL A 39 6.20 -1.41 15.64
C VAL A 39 5.34 -0.26 16.16
N ALA A 40 5.95 0.76 16.78
CA ALA A 40 5.23 1.90 17.33
C ALA A 40 4.52 2.69 16.22
N THR A 41 5.19 2.92 15.09
CA THR A 41 4.63 3.62 13.92
C THR A 41 3.46 2.83 13.32
N VAL A 42 3.59 1.50 13.23
CA VAL A 42 2.49 0.66 12.74
C VAL A 42 1.32 0.68 13.71
N GLN A 43 1.58 0.56 15.01
CA GLN A 43 0.54 0.60 16.04
C GLN A 43 -0.18 1.94 16.05
N GLU A 44 0.55 3.05 15.91
CA GLU A 44 -0.02 4.39 15.80
C GLU A 44 -0.99 4.47 14.62
N CYS A 45 -0.60 3.97 13.44
CA CYS A 45 -1.50 3.96 12.29
C CYS A 45 -2.70 3.00 12.44
N LEU A 46 -2.56 1.89 13.15
CA LEU A 46 -3.68 1.00 13.46
C LEU A 46 -4.68 1.67 14.41
N ASP A 47 -4.16 2.35 15.44
CA ASP A 47 -4.96 3.05 16.44
C ASP A 47 -5.66 4.28 15.85
N GLU A 48 -4.97 5.07 15.01
CA GLU A 48 -5.54 6.25 14.33
C GLU A 48 -6.75 5.89 13.46
N VAL A 49 -6.72 4.74 12.79
CA VAL A 49 -7.81 4.30 11.89
C VAL A 49 -8.80 3.35 12.56
N GLY A 50 -8.56 2.98 13.83
CA GLY A 50 -9.44 2.09 14.58
C GLY A 50 -9.50 0.65 14.04
N THR A 51 -8.39 0.12 13.51
CA THR A 51 -8.31 -1.23 12.92
C THR A 51 -7.30 -2.13 13.63
N THR A 52 -7.18 -3.37 13.17
CA THR A 52 -6.18 -4.33 13.66
C THR A 52 -5.47 -5.00 12.50
N VAL A 53 -4.30 -5.59 12.77
CA VAL A 53 -3.58 -6.40 11.77
C VAL A 53 -4.48 -7.53 11.22
N VAL A 54 -5.30 -8.14 12.07
CA VAL A 54 -6.24 -9.21 11.66
C VAL A 54 -7.23 -8.70 10.62
N ILE A 55 -7.84 -7.53 10.87
CA ILE A 55 -8.80 -6.92 9.93
C ILE A 55 -8.12 -6.54 8.60
N LEU A 56 -6.88 -6.03 8.65
CA LEU A 56 -6.12 -5.73 7.42
C LEU A 56 -5.80 -6.98 6.59
N VAL A 57 -5.50 -8.11 7.26
CA VAL A 57 -5.26 -9.40 6.59
C VAL A 57 -6.56 -9.93 5.97
N GLU A 58 -7.68 -9.80 6.66
CA GLU A 58 -9.00 -10.16 6.14
C GLU A 58 -9.40 -9.30 4.94
N ALA A 59 -9.13 -7.99 4.97
CA ALA A 59 -9.34 -7.08 3.85
C ALA A 59 -8.66 -7.57 2.57
N ARG A 60 -7.39 -7.97 2.70
CA ARG A 60 -6.62 -8.47 1.57
C ARG A 60 -7.16 -9.80 1.04
N LYS A 61 -7.55 -10.72 1.93
CA LYS A 61 -8.16 -11.99 1.52
C LYS A 61 -9.45 -11.74 0.74
N LYS A 62 -10.32 -10.87 1.24
CA LYS A 62 -11.56 -10.48 0.56
C LYS A 62 -11.28 -9.82 -0.80
N TRP A 63 -10.26 -8.96 -0.92
CA TRP A 63 -9.84 -8.41 -2.22
C TRP A 63 -9.46 -9.50 -3.23
N TRP A 64 -8.73 -10.52 -2.78
CA TRP A 64 -8.34 -11.65 -3.61
C TRP A 64 -9.53 -12.51 -4.03
N ASP A 65 -10.44 -12.80 -3.11
CA ASP A 65 -11.62 -13.63 -3.37
C ASP A 65 -12.65 -12.91 -4.28
N MET A 66 -12.64 -11.58 -4.30
CA MET A 66 -13.48 -10.75 -5.17
C MET A 66 -13.09 -10.77 -6.65
N HIS A 67 -11.95 -11.36 -7.02
CA HIS A 67 -11.53 -11.44 -8.42
C HIS A 67 -12.54 -12.20 -9.32
N ASP A 68 -13.47 -12.94 -8.71
CA ASP A 68 -14.51 -13.74 -9.36
C ASP A 68 -15.96 -13.24 -9.12
N ASN A 69 -16.18 -12.15 -8.35
CA ASN A 69 -17.53 -11.66 -8.02
C ASN A 69 -17.59 -10.12 -7.93
N ASP A 70 -18.43 -9.51 -8.75
CA ASP A 70 -18.60 -8.04 -8.83
C ASP A 70 -19.43 -7.42 -7.69
N ASP A 71 -19.97 -8.23 -6.76
CA ASP A 71 -20.84 -7.75 -5.68
C ASP A 71 -20.07 -7.60 -4.36
N ILE A 72 -19.81 -6.34 -3.97
CA ILE A 72 -19.10 -5.99 -2.74
C ILE A 72 -20.11 -5.59 -1.68
N ASP A 73 -20.27 -6.43 -0.66
CA ASP A 73 -21.12 -6.12 0.50
C ASP A 73 -20.56 -4.93 1.34
N ASP A 74 -21.42 -4.31 2.15
CA ASP A 74 -21.06 -3.12 2.92
C ASP A 74 -20.00 -3.39 4.01
N GLU A 75 -19.94 -4.62 4.52
CA GLU A 75 -18.89 -5.04 5.45
C GLU A 75 -17.53 -5.02 4.75
N THR A 76 -17.47 -5.53 3.53
CA THR A 76 -16.27 -5.57 2.69
C THR A 76 -15.85 -4.17 2.28
N LYS A 77 -16.79 -3.27 1.96
CA LYS A 77 -16.50 -1.83 1.77
C LYS A 77 -15.86 -1.20 2.99
N THR A 78 -16.41 -1.45 4.18
CA THR A 78 -15.88 -0.89 5.45
C THR A 78 -14.46 -1.37 5.74
N VAL A 79 -14.20 -2.64 5.46
CA VAL A 79 -12.89 -3.25 5.61
C VAL A 79 -11.87 -2.65 4.63
N PHE A 80 -12.27 -2.36 3.38
CA PHE A 80 -11.42 -1.64 2.43
C PHE A 80 -11.14 -0.19 2.82
N LEU A 81 -12.14 0.53 3.33
CA LEU A 81 -11.92 1.90 3.80
C LEU A 81 -10.90 1.94 4.94
N SER A 82 -10.94 0.98 5.86
CA SER A 82 -9.98 0.85 6.95
C SER A 82 -8.57 0.54 6.42
N HIS A 83 -8.48 -0.32 5.40
CA HIS A 83 -7.23 -0.63 4.72
C HIS A 83 -6.62 0.60 4.02
N ASN A 84 -7.42 1.34 3.27
CA ASN A 84 -6.98 2.54 2.56
C ASN A 84 -6.54 3.63 3.52
N SER A 85 -7.26 3.79 4.63
CA SER A 85 -6.90 4.71 5.72
C SER A 85 -5.57 4.33 6.36
N PHE A 86 -5.34 3.03 6.59
CA PHE A 86 -4.07 2.54 7.11
C PHE A 86 -2.91 2.83 6.13
N ILE A 87 -3.09 2.59 4.82
CA ILE A 87 -2.08 2.93 3.80
C ILE A 87 -1.78 4.43 3.85
N ALA A 88 -2.82 5.28 3.85
CA ALA A 88 -2.67 6.73 3.89
C ALA A 88 -1.83 7.17 5.11
N CYS A 89 -2.15 6.65 6.30
CA CYS A 89 -1.36 6.93 7.50
C CYS A 89 0.11 6.52 7.33
N MET A 90 0.37 5.31 6.83
CA MET A 90 1.74 4.83 6.60
C MET A 90 2.50 5.72 5.60
N LEU A 91 1.83 6.20 4.53
CA LEU A 91 2.43 7.13 3.57
C LEU A 91 2.76 8.49 4.22
N GLU A 92 1.90 8.99 5.10
CA GLU A 92 2.12 10.23 5.85
C GLU A 92 3.31 10.11 6.82
N LYS A 93 3.36 9.05 7.64
CA LYS A 93 4.46 8.81 8.60
C LYS A 93 5.81 8.62 7.90
N LYS A 94 5.80 8.21 6.64
CA LYS A 94 7.00 7.97 5.83
C LYS A 94 7.26 9.11 4.83
N GLU A 95 6.60 10.25 5.02
CA GLU A 95 6.80 11.48 4.25
C GLU A 95 6.60 11.31 2.73
N MET A 96 5.79 10.34 2.31
CA MET A 96 5.36 10.22 0.91
C MET A 96 3.99 10.83 0.67
N MET A 97 3.29 11.23 1.72
CA MET A 97 2.05 11.96 1.63
C MET A 97 2.07 13.14 2.59
N LYS A 98 1.57 14.29 2.13
CA LYS A 98 1.42 15.50 2.92
C LYS A 98 0.25 16.30 2.38
N ASP A 99 -0.58 16.85 3.28
CA ASP A 99 -1.76 17.64 2.91
C ASP A 99 -2.67 16.90 1.91
N SER A 100 -2.85 15.59 2.13
CA SER A 100 -3.58 14.66 1.27
C SER A 100 -3.05 14.50 -0.16
N LYS A 101 -1.80 14.91 -0.42
CA LYS A 101 -1.11 14.77 -1.71
C LYS A 101 0.12 13.90 -1.60
N LEU A 102 0.38 13.14 -2.64
CA LEU A 102 1.52 12.25 -2.79
C LEU A 102 2.80 13.04 -3.16
N ILE A 103 3.93 12.65 -2.60
CA ILE A 103 5.24 13.26 -2.83
C ILE A 103 6.03 12.36 -3.79
N ALA A 104 5.97 12.71 -5.08
CA ALA A 104 6.52 11.90 -6.18
C ALA A 104 8.00 11.52 -5.97
N ASP A 105 8.84 12.46 -5.57
CA ASP A 105 10.27 12.23 -5.37
C ASP A 105 10.56 11.14 -4.34
N LYS A 106 9.81 11.13 -3.23
CA LYS A 106 9.95 10.13 -2.15
C LYS A 106 9.47 8.76 -2.58
N ILE A 107 8.34 8.71 -3.29
CA ILE A 107 7.79 7.48 -3.85
C ILE A 107 8.78 6.88 -4.86
N LEU A 108 9.31 7.70 -5.78
CA LEU A 108 10.29 7.28 -6.77
C LEU A 108 11.60 6.82 -6.13
N GLU A 109 12.14 7.56 -5.16
CA GLU A 109 13.35 7.19 -4.43
C GLU A 109 13.21 5.78 -3.86
N ILE A 110 12.07 5.49 -3.25
CA ILE A 110 11.79 4.20 -2.65
C ILE A 110 11.66 3.10 -3.70
N LEU A 111 10.78 3.30 -4.69
CA LEU A 111 10.48 2.27 -5.70
C LEU A 111 11.72 1.87 -6.51
N GLN A 112 12.60 2.84 -6.77
CA GLN A 112 13.79 2.62 -7.60
C GLN A 112 14.96 2.03 -6.81
N ASN A 113 14.97 2.19 -5.48
CA ASN A 113 16.04 1.70 -4.62
C ASN A 113 15.69 0.39 -3.88
N ASP A 114 14.42 -0.05 -3.90
CA ASP A 114 14.02 -1.30 -3.25
C ASP A 114 14.50 -2.51 -4.05
N LYS A 115 15.50 -3.20 -3.50
CA LYS A 115 16.13 -4.39 -4.10
C LYS A 115 15.21 -5.61 -4.17
N ASN A 116 14.05 -5.57 -3.50
CA ASN A 116 13.07 -6.65 -3.55
C ASN A 116 12.13 -6.51 -4.76
N ILE A 117 12.07 -5.34 -5.39
CA ILE A 117 11.33 -5.17 -6.63
C ILE A 117 12.19 -5.67 -7.79
N LYS A 118 11.82 -6.83 -8.35
CA LYS A 118 12.55 -7.44 -9.47
C LYS A 118 12.49 -6.59 -10.74
N LYS A 119 11.38 -5.86 -10.94
CA LYS A 119 11.14 -4.98 -12.09
C LYS A 119 10.44 -3.71 -11.62
N PRO A 120 11.17 -2.68 -11.17
CA PRO A 120 10.55 -1.42 -10.80
C PRO A 120 9.87 -0.82 -12.04
N ARG A 121 8.68 -0.23 -11.84
CA ARG A 121 8.02 0.50 -12.94
C ARG A 121 8.91 1.64 -13.44
N PRO A 122 8.84 1.99 -14.74
CA PRO A 122 9.55 3.14 -15.28
C PRO A 122 9.21 4.40 -14.47
N LYS A 123 10.20 5.27 -14.27
CA LYS A 123 10.04 6.49 -13.47
C LYS A 123 8.95 7.38 -14.05
N GLU A 124 8.86 7.44 -15.37
CA GLU A 124 7.88 8.20 -16.12
C GLU A 124 6.45 7.73 -15.78
N VAL A 125 6.22 6.41 -15.73
CA VAL A 125 4.92 5.81 -15.40
C VAL A 125 4.51 6.13 -13.96
N VAL A 126 5.44 6.01 -13.01
CA VAL A 126 5.18 6.33 -11.60
C VAL A 126 4.90 7.83 -11.44
N THR A 127 5.67 8.69 -12.13
CA THR A 127 5.50 10.15 -12.08
C THR A 127 4.15 10.56 -12.64
N GLU A 128 3.76 10.00 -13.79
CA GLU A 128 2.46 10.25 -14.42
C GLU A 128 1.32 9.80 -13.50
N CYS A 129 1.43 8.61 -12.88
CA CYS A 129 0.42 8.19 -11.93
C CYS A 129 0.30 9.17 -10.76
N VAL A 130 1.40 9.48 -10.07
CA VAL A 130 1.37 10.37 -8.90
C VAL A 130 0.81 11.74 -9.25
N THR A 131 1.17 12.26 -10.43
CA THR A 131 0.65 13.54 -10.93
C THR A 131 -0.86 13.49 -11.14
N SER A 132 -1.34 12.48 -11.87
CA SER A 132 -2.78 12.27 -12.12
C SER A 132 -3.60 12.14 -10.82
N LEU A 133 -3.07 11.39 -9.84
CA LEU A 133 -3.71 11.23 -8.53
C LEU A 133 -3.78 12.55 -7.75
N ASN A 134 -2.74 13.38 -7.83
CA ASN A 134 -2.68 14.67 -7.14
C ASN A 134 -3.52 15.77 -7.81
N GLU A 135 -3.69 15.72 -9.13
CA GLU A 135 -4.48 16.69 -9.90
C GLU A 135 -5.99 16.45 -9.77
N ASN A 136 -6.41 15.21 -9.52
CA ASN A 136 -7.80 14.90 -9.29
C ASN A 136 -8.25 15.42 -7.90
N SER A 137 -8.97 16.54 -7.87
CA SER A 137 -9.44 17.18 -6.62
C SER A 137 -10.59 16.43 -5.94
N GLU A 138 -11.26 15.51 -6.62
CA GLU A 138 -12.37 14.73 -6.07
C GLU A 138 -11.88 13.54 -5.24
N LYS A 139 -10.63 13.09 -5.44
CA LYS A 139 -10.07 11.98 -4.66
C LYS A 139 -9.86 12.38 -3.21
N SER A 140 -10.24 11.48 -2.30
CA SER A 140 -9.86 11.58 -0.90
C SER A 140 -8.37 11.25 -0.71
N ARG A 141 -7.87 11.44 0.52
CA ARG A 141 -6.53 11.03 0.92
C ARG A 141 -6.34 9.51 0.74
N GLU A 142 -7.35 8.77 1.18
CA GLU A 142 -7.44 7.32 1.17
C GLU A 142 -7.51 6.76 -0.26
N ASP A 143 -8.29 7.41 -1.15
CA ASP A 143 -8.37 7.01 -2.55
C ASP A 143 -7.03 7.16 -3.26
N ARG A 144 -6.32 8.27 -3.01
CA ARG A 144 -4.96 8.46 -3.56
C ARG A 144 -3.98 7.43 -3.03
N ALA A 145 -4.10 7.05 -1.76
CA ALA A 145 -3.25 6.03 -1.15
C ALA A 145 -3.46 4.65 -1.80
N LEU A 146 -4.72 4.24 -1.99
CA LEU A 146 -5.06 2.98 -2.65
C LEU A 146 -4.65 2.99 -4.13
N GLU A 147 -5.01 4.03 -4.87
CA GLU A 147 -4.72 4.07 -6.31
C GLU A 147 -3.22 4.18 -6.59
N LEU A 148 -2.43 4.77 -5.69
CA LEU A 148 -0.97 4.67 -5.77
C LEU A 148 -0.51 3.21 -5.71
N VAL A 149 -1.07 2.42 -4.78
CA VAL A 149 -0.77 0.98 -4.68
C VAL A 149 -1.13 0.28 -5.99
N LEU A 150 -2.29 0.60 -6.58
CA LEU A 150 -2.70 -0.02 -7.84
C LEU A 150 -1.81 0.39 -9.00
N CYS A 151 -1.50 1.67 -9.19
CA CYS A 151 -0.79 2.12 -10.38
C CYS A 151 0.73 1.92 -10.32
N ALA A 152 1.34 2.04 -9.13
CA ALA A 152 2.79 1.96 -8.99
C ALA A 152 3.26 0.52 -8.81
N PHE A 153 2.36 -0.40 -8.46
CA PHE A 153 2.70 -1.78 -8.09
C PHE A 153 1.90 -2.88 -8.81
N SER A 154 0.88 -2.58 -9.62
CA SER A 154 0.31 -3.58 -10.56
C SER A 154 1.33 -3.92 -11.65
N ASP A 155 1.27 -5.12 -12.22
CA ASP A 155 1.95 -5.45 -13.47
C ASP A 155 1.06 -5.06 -14.67
N GLU A 156 1.65 -4.71 -15.82
CA GLU A 156 0.91 -4.48 -17.07
C GLU A 156 0.15 -5.72 -17.59
N ASN A 157 0.41 -6.91 -17.02
CA ASN A 157 -0.21 -8.17 -17.45
C ASN A 157 -1.60 -8.44 -16.83
N ASP A 158 -2.07 -7.61 -15.89
CA ASP A 158 -3.39 -7.77 -15.25
C ASP A 158 -4.44 -6.77 -15.82
N ARG A 159 -4.26 -6.33 -17.07
CA ARG A 159 -5.27 -5.54 -17.80
C ARG A 159 -5.70 -6.20 -19.09
#